data_AF-A0AAW9DIV3-F1
#
_entry.id   AF-A0AAW9DIV3-F1
#
_cell.length_a   1.000
_cell.length_b   1.000
_cell.length_c   1.000
_cell.angle_alpha   90.00
_cell.angle_beta   90.00
_cell.angle_gamma   90.00
#
_symmetry.space_group_name_H-M   'P 1'
#
loop_
_entity.id
_entity.type
_entity.pdbx_description
1 polymer ?
#
loop_
_entity_poly.entity_id
_entity_poly.type
_entity_poly.pdbx_seq_one_letter_code
_entity_poly.pdbx_strand_id
1 'polypeptide(L)'
;MGDRSETFYDISALDESNQDFLHRQVFYKECPLPQDGLEDHRLIVTFSAKYRDYQRNIRERQIQRALKWLGKPTNYKKKQSTDPKRFLKVTETTRDGEIAEKTFIELDEERVLSEARFDGIYAVTTNLDDTIETIVSINQRRWEIEECFRIMKHELKARPVYL
;
A
#
# COMPACT_ATOMS: atom_id res chain seq x y z
N MET A 1 16.73 -11.65 -0.28
CA MET A 1 16.95 -12.63 -1.35
C MET A 1 16.44 -12.02 -2.64
N GLY A 2 17.33 -11.69 -3.57
CA GLY A 2 16.97 -11.02 -4.82
C GLY A 2 18.17 -11.01 -5.75
N ASP A 3 17.92 -10.79 -7.03
CA ASP A 3 18.96 -10.78 -8.06
C ASP A 3 18.61 -9.72 -9.13
N ARG A 4 19.62 -9.28 -9.86
CA ARG A 4 19.54 -8.33 -11.00
C ARG A 4 19.14 -9.01 -12.31
N SER A 5 18.96 -10.34 -12.29
CA SER A 5 18.60 -11.08 -13.48
C SER A 5 17.17 -10.77 -13.95
N GLU A 6 16.94 -10.99 -15.24
CA GLU A 6 15.60 -10.89 -15.84
C GLU A 6 14.66 -12.03 -15.39
N THR A 7 15.11 -12.90 -14.49
CA THR A 7 14.31 -14.00 -13.97
C THR A 7 13.06 -13.48 -13.25
N PHE A 8 11.92 -14.11 -13.53
CA PHE A 8 10.66 -13.80 -12.88
C PHE A 8 10.47 -14.74 -11.71
N TYR A 9 10.19 -14.18 -10.54
CA TYR A 9 9.87 -14.92 -9.33
C TYR A 9 8.39 -14.77 -9.05
N ASP A 10 7.69 -15.90 -8.86
CA ASP A 10 6.30 -15.91 -8.44
C ASP A 10 6.20 -15.87 -6.92
N ILE A 11 5.78 -14.73 -6.38
CA ILE A 11 5.55 -14.54 -4.95
C ILE A 11 4.35 -15.34 -4.42
N SER A 12 3.48 -15.82 -5.31
CA SER A 12 2.31 -16.65 -4.97
C SER A 12 2.71 -18.10 -4.66
N ALA A 13 3.88 -18.52 -5.13
CA ALA A 13 4.42 -19.86 -4.94
C ALA A 13 5.40 -19.96 -3.74
N LEU A 14 5.43 -18.95 -2.87
CA LEU A 14 6.28 -18.96 -1.69
C LEU A 14 5.83 -20.05 -0.70
N ASP A 15 6.80 -20.76 -0.14
CA ASP A 15 6.54 -21.76 0.89
C ASP A 15 6.10 -21.07 2.20
N GLU A 16 4.82 -21.22 2.53
CA GLU A 16 4.22 -20.66 3.76
C GLU A 16 4.32 -21.61 4.96
N SER A 17 4.96 -22.77 4.83
CA SER A 17 5.13 -23.76 5.92
C SER A 17 5.81 -23.19 7.15
N ASN A 18 6.75 -22.24 6.95
CA ASN A 18 7.48 -21.57 8.02
C ASN A 18 7.27 -20.05 7.95
N GLN A 19 6.16 -19.59 8.51
CA GLN A 19 5.76 -18.19 8.51
C GLN A 19 6.80 -17.28 9.20
N ASP A 20 7.42 -17.73 10.29
CA ASP A 20 8.44 -16.97 11.02
C ASP A 20 9.68 -16.69 10.17
N PHE A 21 10.14 -17.69 9.41
CA PHE A 21 11.24 -17.54 8.47
C PHE A 21 10.87 -16.57 7.34
N LEU A 22 9.68 -16.76 6.75
CA LEU A 22 9.17 -15.90 5.67
C LEU A 22 9.02 -14.44 6.11
N HIS A 23 8.56 -14.21 7.35
CA HIS A 23 8.39 -12.89 7.94
C HIS A 23 9.71 -12.14 8.21
N ARG A 24 10.81 -12.88 8.38
CA ARG A 24 12.16 -12.30 8.53
C ARG A 24 12.81 -11.97 7.20
N GLN A 25 12.33 -12.55 6.10
CA GLN A 25 12.89 -12.31 4.79
C GLN A 25 12.27 -11.11 4.08
N VAL A 26 13.11 -10.44 3.30
CA VAL A 26 12.71 -9.45 2.32
C VAL A 26 13.28 -9.86 0.98
N PHE A 27 12.39 -9.93 -0.01
CA PHE A 27 12.72 -10.19 -1.39
C PHE A 27 12.85 -8.86 -2.12
N TYR A 28 13.70 -8.80 -3.14
CA TYR A 28 13.83 -7.60 -3.94
C TYR A 28 14.09 -7.93 -5.40
N LYS A 29 13.73 -6.99 -6.27
CA LYS A 29 14.11 -6.97 -7.68
C LYS A 29 14.48 -5.54 -8.08
N GLU A 30 15.56 -5.43 -8.82
CA GLU A 30 16.00 -4.17 -9.40
C GLU A 30 15.49 -4.07 -10.84
N CYS A 31 14.93 -2.91 -11.19
CA CYS A 31 14.45 -2.60 -12.53
C CYS A 31 15.05 -1.25 -12.97
N PRO A 32 15.59 -1.15 -14.20
CA PRO A 32 15.95 0.14 -14.76
C PRO A 32 14.69 1.00 -14.92
N LEU A 33 14.81 2.32 -14.68
CA LEU A 33 13.71 3.27 -14.84
C LEU A 33 14.01 4.23 -16.01
N PRO A 34 13.75 3.82 -17.26
CA PRO A 34 13.97 4.69 -18.41
C PRO A 34 12.84 5.74 -18.47
N GLN A 35 13.06 6.88 -17.81
CA GLN A 35 12.23 8.09 -17.93
C GLN A 35 13.14 9.28 -18.20
N ASP A 36 12.72 10.18 -19.08
CA ASP A 36 13.46 11.41 -19.42
C ASP A 36 13.76 12.22 -18.15
N GLY A 37 15.05 12.47 -17.90
CA GLY A 37 15.53 13.21 -16.72
C GLY A 37 15.71 12.37 -15.44
N LEU A 38 15.49 11.05 -15.48
CA LEU A 38 15.75 10.11 -14.38
C LEU A 38 16.69 8.97 -14.80
N GLU A 39 17.53 9.20 -15.79
CA GLU A 39 18.43 8.20 -16.39
C GLU A 39 19.36 7.53 -15.36
N ASP A 40 19.82 8.28 -14.37
CA ASP A 40 20.70 7.78 -13.28
C ASP A 40 19.92 7.12 -12.14
N HIS A 41 18.58 6.98 -12.26
CA HIS A 41 17.74 6.42 -11.22
C HIS A 41 17.41 4.95 -11.50
N ARG A 42 17.37 4.21 -10.40
CA ARG A 42 17.06 2.78 -10.35
C ARG A 42 15.83 2.57 -9.49
N LEU A 43 14.96 1.65 -9.93
CA LEU A 43 13.77 1.24 -9.20
C LEU A 43 14.04 -0.07 -8.47
N ILE A 44 13.95 -0.05 -7.15
CA ILE A 44 14.06 -1.24 -6.31
C ILE A 44 12.67 -1.58 -5.81
N VAL A 45 12.15 -2.72 -6.25
CA VAL A 45 10.88 -3.28 -5.77
C VAL A 45 11.20 -4.33 -4.72
N THR A 46 10.59 -4.21 -3.55
CA THR A 46 10.74 -5.14 -2.44
C THR A 46 9.42 -5.84 -2.13
N PHE A 47 9.50 -7.07 -1.62
CA PHE A 47 8.36 -7.81 -1.12
C PHE A 47 8.66 -8.37 0.28
N SER A 48 7.72 -8.17 1.22
CA SER A 48 7.79 -8.74 2.57
C SER A 48 6.46 -9.37 2.96
N ALA A 49 6.48 -10.66 3.30
CA ALA A 49 5.29 -11.38 3.75
C ALA A 49 4.73 -10.81 5.07
N LYS A 50 5.60 -10.37 5.98
CA LYS A 50 5.19 -9.67 7.21
C LYS A 50 4.39 -8.41 6.89
N TYR A 51 4.87 -7.63 5.92
CA TYR A 51 4.19 -6.39 5.52
C TYR A 51 2.90 -6.66 4.74
N ARG A 52 2.87 -7.71 3.92
CA ARG A 52 1.67 -8.22 3.24
C ARG A 52 0.56 -8.51 4.24
N ASP A 53 0.84 -9.32 5.25
CA ASP A 53 -0.15 -9.73 6.25
C ASP A 53 -0.65 -8.54 7.08
N TYR A 54 0.25 -7.60 7.40
CA TYR A 54 -0.10 -6.34 8.05
C TYR A 54 -1.06 -5.49 7.22
N GLN A 55 -0.73 -5.23 5.94
CA GLN A 55 -1.57 -4.44 5.03
C GLN A 55 -2.92 -5.13 4.77
N ARG A 56 -2.92 -6.45 4.61
CA ARG A 56 -4.13 -7.27 4.50
C ARG A 56 -5.05 -7.04 5.71
N ASN A 57 -4.53 -7.11 6.93
CA ASN A 57 -5.31 -6.88 8.14
C ASN A 57 -5.90 -5.45 8.19
N ILE A 58 -5.13 -4.43 7.79
CA ILE A 58 -5.65 -3.06 7.69
C ILE A 58 -6.78 -2.98 6.66
N ARG A 59 -6.59 -3.57 5.48
CA ARG A 59 -7.61 -3.57 4.43
C ARG A 59 -8.86 -4.29 4.90
N GLU A 60 -8.76 -5.45 5.52
CA GLU A 60 -9.90 -6.19 6.10
C GLU A 60 -10.68 -5.32 7.08
N ARG A 61 -10.00 -4.62 8.00
CA ARG A 61 -10.67 -3.67 8.91
C ARG A 61 -11.39 -2.55 8.17
N GLN A 62 -10.81 -2.04 7.09
CA GLN A 62 -11.45 -1.01 6.28
C GLN A 62 -12.65 -1.56 5.50
N ILE A 63 -12.58 -2.77 4.95
CA ILE A 63 -13.71 -3.45 4.33
C ILE A 63 -14.84 -3.65 5.35
N GLN A 64 -14.54 -4.18 6.54
CA GLN A 64 -15.54 -4.37 7.61
C GLN A 64 -16.22 -3.06 8.01
N ARG A 65 -15.48 -1.95 7.99
CA ARG A 65 -16.08 -0.63 8.15
C ARG A 65 -16.97 -0.30 6.96
N ALA A 66 -16.45 -0.41 5.73
CA ALA A 66 -17.17 -0.11 4.48
C ALA A 66 -18.53 -0.82 4.40
N LEU A 67 -18.60 -2.09 4.79
CA LEU A 67 -19.82 -2.89 4.80
C LEU A 67 -20.96 -2.28 5.64
N LYS A 68 -20.66 -1.48 6.67
CA LYS A 68 -21.67 -0.81 7.51
C LYS A 68 -22.48 0.26 6.76
N TRP A 69 -22.02 0.68 5.59
CA TRP A 69 -22.69 1.65 4.72
C TRP A 69 -23.48 1.01 3.57
N LEU A 70 -23.45 -0.33 3.44
CA LEU A 70 -24.35 -1.02 2.51
C LEU A 70 -25.81 -0.71 2.86
N GLY A 71 -26.61 -0.35 1.85
CA GLY A 71 -28.01 0.02 2.02
C GLY A 71 -28.26 1.39 2.68
N LYS A 72 -27.25 2.26 2.85
CA LYS A 72 -27.39 3.60 3.44
C LYS A 72 -26.96 4.72 2.46
N PRO A 73 -27.78 5.04 1.44
CA PRO A 73 -27.41 5.96 0.36
C PRO A 73 -27.19 7.41 0.80
N THR A 74 -27.91 7.87 1.83
CA THR A 74 -27.88 9.26 2.31
C THR A 74 -26.53 9.70 2.91
N ASN A 75 -25.65 8.77 3.26
CA ASN A 75 -24.36 9.06 3.91
C ASN A 75 -23.14 8.92 2.97
N TYR A 76 -23.35 8.75 1.67
CA TYR A 76 -22.27 8.64 0.70
C TYR A 76 -21.80 10.05 0.28
N LYS A 77 -20.63 10.47 0.79
CA LYS A 77 -19.96 11.73 0.44
C LYS A 77 -18.63 11.44 -0.26
N LYS A 78 -18.06 12.47 -0.90
CA LYS A 78 -16.79 12.44 -1.65
C LYS A 78 -15.72 11.60 -0.95
N LYS A 79 -15.16 10.64 -1.68
CA LYS A 79 -14.15 9.69 -1.21
C LYS A 79 -12.79 10.39 -1.10
N GLN A 80 -12.20 10.43 0.09
CA GLN A 80 -10.76 10.61 0.22
C GLN A 80 -10.05 9.28 -0.10
N SER A 81 -8.81 9.34 -0.59
CA SER A 81 -8.02 8.15 -0.93
C SER A 81 -7.97 7.10 0.19
N THR A 82 -7.95 7.53 1.46
CA THR A 82 -7.89 6.65 2.64
C THR A 82 -9.26 6.31 3.26
N ASP A 83 -10.37 6.81 2.70
CA ASP A 83 -11.71 6.53 3.24
C ASP A 83 -12.10 5.06 2.98
N PRO A 84 -12.58 4.30 4.00
CA PRO A 84 -13.14 2.96 3.81
C PRO A 84 -14.22 2.87 2.72
N LYS A 85 -15.00 3.95 2.51
CA LYS A 85 -16.05 4.02 1.48
C LYS A 85 -15.51 3.84 0.07
N ARG A 86 -14.19 3.97 -0.13
CA ARG A 86 -13.54 3.77 -1.42
C ARG A 86 -13.76 2.37 -2.02
N PHE A 87 -14.03 1.38 -1.16
CA PHE A 87 -14.39 0.01 -1.52
C PHE A 87 -15.87 -0.17 -1.87
N LEU A 88 -16.67 0.89 -1.89
CA LEU A 88 -18.08 0.81 -2.25
C LEU A 88 -18.29 1.35 -3.65
N LYS A 89 -19.03 0.63 -4.49
CA LYS A 89 -19.51 1.09 -5.78
C LYS A 89 -20.95 1.57 -5.63
N VAL A 90 -21.26 2.69 -6.27
CA VAL A 90 -22.59 3.29 -6.23
C VAL A 90 -23.14 3.30 -7.65
N THR A 91 -24.31 2.70 -7.82
CA THR A 91 -25.00 2.61 -9.10
C THR A 91 -26.31 3.39 -8.99
N GLU A 92 -26.38 4.51 -9.73
CA GLU A 92 -27.50 5.47 -9.74
C GLU A 92 -28.29 5.46 -11.05
N THR A 93 -27.91 4.59 -11.99
CA THR A 93 -28.50 4.49 -13.34
C THR A 93 -28.95 3.05 -13.58
N THR A 94 -30.12 2.88 -14.19
CA THR A 94 -30.59 1.56 -14.67
C THR A 94 -29.75 1.09 -15.88
N ARG A 95 -29.80 -0.21 -16.22
CA ARG A 95 -29.04 -0.77 -17.35
C ARG A 95 -29.34 -0.08 -18.70
N ASP A 96 -30.49 0.57 -18.80
CA ASP A 96 -30.98 1.28 -19.99
C ASP A 96 -30.61 2.78 -20.01
N GLY A 97 -29.84 3.26 -19.02
CA GLY A 97 -29.38 4.66 -18.98
C GLY A 97 -30.35 5.65 -18.34
N GLU A 98 -31.44 5.19 -17.73
CA GLU A 98 -32.41 6.05 -17.05
C GLU A 98 -31.95 6.42 -15.63
N ILE A 99 -32.42 7.56 -15.13
CA ILE A 99 -32.20 8.01 -13.75
C ILE A 99 -32.89 7.02 -12.82
N ALA A 100 -32.14 6.29 -11.97
CA ALA A 100 -32.72 5.29 -11.09
C ALA A 100 -33.41 5.95 -9.89
N GLU A 101 -34.62 5.52 -9.57
CA GLU A 101 -35.34 5.92 -8.34
C GLU A 101 -34.63 5.45 -7.06
N LYS A 102 -33.74 4.46 -7.16
CA LYS A 102 -33.03 3.84 -6.03
C LYS A 102 -31.54 3.76 -6.29
N THR A 103 -30.76 4.33 -5.37
CA THR A 103 -29.31 4.20 -5.30
C THR A 103 -28.95 2.83 -4.73
N PHE A 104 -28.23 2.01 -5.50
CA PHE A 104 -27.66 0.76 -5.00
C PHE A 104 -26.21 0.96 -4.61
N ILE A 105 -25.86 0.53 -3.39
CA ILE A 105 -24.48 0.53 -2.89
C ILE A 105 -24.05 -0.92 -2.71
N GLU A 106 -23.00 -1.29 -3.42
CA GLU A 106 -22.40 -2.63 -3.39
C GLU A 106 -20.90 -2.55 -3.10
N LEU A 107 -20.29 -3.69 -2.76
CA LEU A 107 -18.85 -3.78 -2.57
C LEU A 107 -18.16 -3.81 -3.94
N ASP A 108 -17.14 -2.99 -4.11
CA ASP A 108 -16.27 -2.97 -5.28
C ASP A 108 -15.20 -4.06 -5.13
N GLU A 109 -15.53 -5.28 -5.55
CA GLU A 109 -14.63 -6.44 -5.44
C GLU A 109 -13.36 -6.27 -6.28
N GLU A 110 -13.47 -5.67 -7.47
CA GLU A 110 -12.33 -5.39 -8.35
C GLU A 110 -11.32 -4.47 -7.67
N ARG A 111 -11.79 -3.42 -6.99
CA ARG A 111 -10.96 -2.52 -6.19
C ARG A 111 -10.26 -3.25 -5.04
N VAL A 112 -10.98 -4.12 -4.33
CA VAL A 112 -10.43 -4.91 -3.22
C VAL A 112 -9.32 -5.83 -3.71
N LEU A 113 -9.55 -6.53 -4.82
CA LEU A 113 -8.57 -7.44 -5.45
C LEU A 113 -7.36 -6.69 -5.98
N SER A 114 -7.57 -5.54 -6.62
CA SER A 114 -6.50 -4.67 -7.11
C SER A 114 -5.60 -4.20 -5.98
N GLU A 115 -6.16 -3.70 -4.86
CA GLU A 115 -5.36 -3.32 -3.70
C GLU A 115 -4.66 -4.52 -3.06
N ALA A 116 -5.33 -5.68 -2.96
CA ALA A 116 -4.77 -6.90 -2.40
C ALA A 116 -3.55 -7.42 -3.17
N ARG A 117 -3.50 -7.23 -4.49
CA ARG A 117 -2.36 -7.62 -5.34
C ARG A 117 -1.06 -6.93 -4.93
N PHE A 118 -1.15 -5.72 -4.39
CA PHE A 118 0.03 -4.91 -4.03
C PHE A 118 0.46 -5.08 -2.56
N ASP A 119 -0.22 -5.94 -1.80
CA ASP A 119 0.16 -6.19 -0.42
C ASP A 119 1.58 -6.76 -0.31
N GLY A 120 2.35 -6.18 0.59
CA GLY A 120 3.73 -6.54 0.86
C GLY A 120 4.72 -5.94 -0.13
N ILE A 121 4.25 -5.33 -1.23
CA ILE A 121 5.09 -4.70 -2.24
C ILE A 121 5.41 -3.26 -1.83
N TYR A 122 6.69 -2.90 -1.90
CA TYR A 122 7.16 -1.53 -1.69
C TYR A 122 8.24 -1.18 -2.71
N ALA A 123 8.09 -0.03 -3.38
CA ALA A 123 8.99 0.42 -4.43
C ALA A 123 9.73 1.69 -4.01
N VAL A 124 11.03 1.70 -4.24
CA VAL A 124 11.91 2.84 -3.97
C VAL A 124 12.64 3.21 -5.25
N THR A 125 12.52 4.47 -5.63
CA THR A 125 13.38 5.07 -6.67
C THR A 125 14.54 5.77 -6.00
N THR A 126 15.75 5.53 -6.49
CA THR A 126 16.96 6.12 -5.92
C THR A 126 18.02 6.29 -7.01
N ASN A 127 18.88 7.31 -6.86
CA ASN A 127 20.09 7.52 -7.65
C ASN A 127 21.36 7.13 -6.88
N LEU A 128 21.22 6.46 -5.73
CA LEU A 128 22.35 6.01 -4.93
C LEU A 128 22.98 4.77 -5.57
N ASP A 129 24.31 4.80 -5.71
CA ASP A 129 25.12 3.69 -6.21
C ASP A 129 25.50 2.67 -5.10
N ASP A 130 24.71 2.62 -4.04
CA ASP A 130 24.88 1.68 -2.93
C ASP A 130 24.33 0.28 -3.27
N THR A 131 24.71 -0.72 -2.48
CA THR A 131 24.12 -2.06 -2.57
C THR A 131 22.61 -2.03 -2.26
N ILE A 132 21.84 -2.94 -2.86
CA ILE A 132 20.40 -3.01 -2.64
C ILE A 132 20.10 -3.26 -1.16
N GLU A 133 20.89 -4.11 -0.51
CA GLU A 133 20.80 -4.42 0.90
C GLU A 133 20.94 -3.17 1.76
N THR A 134 21.94 -2.34 1.46
CA THR A 134 22.15 -1.05 2.14
C THR A 134 20.93 -0.15 1.94
N ILE A 135 20.47 0.04 0.70
CA ILE A 135 19.35 0.92 0.39
C ILE A 135 18.06 0.44 1.08
N VAL A 136 17.76 -0.85 1.02
CA VAL A 136 16.57 -1.44 1.64
C VAL A 136 16.65 -1.30 3.17
N SER A 137 17.82 -1.56 3.78
CA SER A 137 17.98 -1.43 5.24
C SER A 137 17.80 0.01 5.73
N ILE A 138 18.30 1.00 4.99
CA ILE A 138 18.08 2.42 5.28
C ILE A 138 16.60 2.77 5.15
N ASN A 139 15.94 2.32 4.08
CA ASN A 139 14.51 2.59 3.87
C ASN A 139 13.63 1.98 4.96
N GLN A 140 13.99 0.80 5.48
CA GLN A 140 13.28 0.17 6.59
C GLN A 140 13.37 0.96 7.90
N ARG A 141 14.34 1.86 8.06
CA ARG A 141 14.49 2.72 9.24
C ARG A 141 13.81 4.08 9.12
N ARG A 142 13.08 4.36 8.03
CA ARG A 142 12.36 5.64 7.86
C ARG A 142 11.35 5.94 8.97
N TRP A 143 10.77 4.92 9.59
CA TRP A 143 9.85 5.09 10.73
C TRP A 143 10.54 5.72 11.95
N GLU A 144 11.87 5.59 12.10
CA GLU A 144 12.62 6.20 13.21
C GLU A 144 12.54 7.73 13.15
N ILE A 145 12.44 8.31 11.95
CA ILE A 145 12.25 9.75 11.77
C ILE A 145 10.89 10.18 12.31
N GLU A 146 9.82 9.44 11.98
CA GLU A 146 8.48 9.70 12.50
C GLU A 146 8.43 9.56 14.03
N GLU A 147 9.14 8.58 14.59
CA GLU A 147 9.29 8.40 16.03
C GLU A 147 9.95 9.61 16.69
N CYS A 148 11.08 10.06 16.14
CA CYS A 148 11.78 11.25 16.62
C CYS A 148 10.87 12.48 16.63
N PHE A 149 10.09 12.70 15.55
CA PHE A 149 9.11 13.79 15.51
C PHE A 149 8.00 13.62 16.54
N ARG A 150 7.57 12.39 16.81
CA ARG A 150 6.54 12.10 17.81
C ARG A 150 7.05 12.38 19.22
N ILE A 151 8.23 11.89 19.57
CA ILE A 151 8.89 12.16 20.87
C ILE A 151 9.10 13.67 21.06
N MET A 152 9.65 14.35 20.06
CA MET A 152 9.91 15.79 20.13
C MET A 152 8.63 16.61 20.40
N LYS A 153 7.51 16.23 19.78
CA LYS A 153 6.23 16.91 19.97
C LYS A 153 5.57 16.55 21.31
N HIS A 154 5.57 15.28 21.69
CA HIS A 154 4.81 14.80 22.86
C HIS A 154 5.60 14.91 24.16
N GLU A 155 6.87 14.49 24.17
CA GLU A 155 7.71 14.44 25.37
C GLU A 155 8.45 15.77 25.57
N LEU A 156 9.09 16.27 24.51
CA LEU A 156 9.89 17.51 24.60
C LEU A 156 9.04 18.79 24.45
N LYS A 157 7.74 18.64 24.12
CA LYS A 157 6.78 19.75 23.91
C LYS A 157 7.29 20.85 22.98
N ALA A 158 8.23 20.52 22.08
CA ALA A 158 8.79 21.47 21.14
C ALA A 158 7.72 21.78 20.09
N ARG A 159 6.97 22.86 20.32
CA ARG A 159 6.05 23.42 19.34
C ARG A 159 6.85 24.32 18.38
N PRO A 160 6.39 24.50 17.13
CA PRO A 160 7.01 25.44 16.20
C PRO A 160 7.09 26.83 16.87
N VAL A 161 8.29 27.39 16.94
CA VAL A 161 8.51 28.78 17.34
C VAL A 161 8.28 29.62 16.09
N TYR A 162 7.21 30.40 16.07
CA TYR A 162 6.98 31.39 15.01
C TYR A 162 7.85 32.61 15.34
N LEU A 163 8.74 33.01 14.43
CA LEU A 163 9.51 34.25 14.48
C LEU A 163 8.83 35.30 13.59
#